data_AF-A0A5K1E9V4-F1
#
_entry.id   AF-A0A5K1E9V4-F1
#
_cell.length_a   1.000
_cell.length_b   1.000
_cell.length_c   1.000
_cell.angle_alpha   90.00
_cell.angle_beta   90.00
_cell.angle_gamma   90.00
#
_symmetry.space_group_name_H-M   'P 1'
#
loop_
_entity.id
_entity.type
_entity.pdbx_description
1 polymer ?
#
loop_
_entity_poly.entity_id
_entity_poly.type
_entity_poly.pdbx_seq_one_letter_code
_entity_poly.pdbx_strand_id
1 'polypeptide(L)'
;VRWVRLLYSDFSGFTRDQELLVSSHGGDGDKENEGFDYVEGFVMMADKNDGNSNWRSSSFQFPHHIATNNTILYCLELCKYYNDRSAKHHVDE
;
A
#
# COMPACT_ATOMS: atom_id res chain seq x y z
N VAL A 1 14.05 -2.75 1.15
CA VAL A 1 12.63 -2.77 0.72
C VAL A 1 11.87 -1.71 1.52
N ARG A 2 10.95 -0.96 0.90
CA ARG A 2 9.99 -0.12 1.62
C ARG A 2 8.57 -0.64 1.39
N TRP A 3 7.82 -0.70 2.47
CA TRP A 3 6.42 -1.13 2.50
C TRP A 3 5.54 0.07 2.81
N VAL A 4 4.40 0.16 2.13
CA VAL A 4 3.38 1.18 2.34
C VAL A 4 2.01 0.49 2.44
N ARG A 5 1.18 0.98 3.36
CA ARG A 5 -0.22 0.56 3.48
C ARG A 5 -1.13 1.77 3.39
N LEU A 6 -2.13 1.70 2.53
CA LEU A 6 -3.19 2.70 2.41
C LEU A 6 -4.51 2.10 2.89
N LEU A 7 -5.36 2.93 3.51
CA LEU A 7 -6.66 2.53 4.01
C LEU A 7 -7.75 3.30 3.30
N TYR A 8 -8.73 2.57 2.79
CA TYR A 8 -9.89 3.09 2.11
C TYR A 8 -11.16 2.72 2.89
N SER A 9 -12.10 3.65 2.95
CA SER A 9 -13.47 3.39 3.43
C SER A 9 -14.43 3.00 2.30
N ASP A 10 -14.06 3.26 1.04
CA ASP A 10 -14.87 2.97 -0.13
C ASP A 10 -14.18 1.94 -1.06
N PHE A 11 -14.96 0.96 -1.50
CA PHE A 11 -14.45 -0.13 -2.35
C PHE A 11 -14.06 0.35 -3.75
N SER A 12 -14.79 1.34 -4.28
CA SER A 12 -14.57 1.85 -5.64
C SER A 12 -13.22 2.58 -5.75
N GLY A 13 -12.82 3.35 -4.73
CA GLY A 13 -11.51 3.97 -4.66
C GLY A 13 -10.40 2.95 -4.50
N PHE A 14 -10.59 1.99 -3.60
CA PHE A 14 -9.64 0.90 -3.39
C PHE A 14 -9.35 0.11 -4.68
N THR A 15 -10.38 -0.35 -5.38
CA THR A 15 -10.24 -1.17 -6.61
C THR A 15 -9.65 -0.39 -7.77
N ARG A 16 -10.12 0.84 -8.00
CA ARG A 16 -9.59 1.71 -9.05
C ARG A 16 -8.09 1.95 -8.89
N ASP A 17 -7.65 2.27 -7.68
CA ASP A 17 -6.24 2.56 -7.42
C ASP A 17 -5.41 1.27 -7.49
N GLN A 18 -5.91 0.14 -6.99
CA GLN A 18 -5.25 -1.16 -7.12
C GLN A 18 -5.03 -1.55 -8.58
N GLU A 19 -6.07 -1.46 -9.42
CA GLU A 19 -5.99 -1.79 -10.84
C GLU A 19 -5.03 -0.85 -11.60
N LEU A 20 -5.04 0.44 -11.27
CA LEU A 20 -4.12 1.42 -11.85
C LEU A 20 -2.66 1.11 -11.52
N LEU A 21 -2.37 0.76 -10.25
CA LEU A 21 -1.01 0.47 -9.79
C LEU A 21 -0.47 -0.85 -10.33
N VAL A 22 -1.33 -1.84 -10.58
CA VAL A 22 -0.94 -3.06 -11.31
C VAL A 22 -0.69 -2.74 -12.79
N SER A 23 -1.50 -1.87 -13.40
CA SER A 23 -1.39 -1.53 -14.82
C SER A 23 -0.16 -0.67 -15.14
N SER A 24 0.40 0.04 -14.16
CA SER A 24 1.63 0.83 -14.35
C SER A 24 2.90 -0.03 -14.40
N HIS A 25 2.80 -1.33 -14.12
CA HIS A 25 3.86 -2.32 -14.33
C HIS A 25 3.95 -2.70 -15.82
N GLY A 26 4.55 -1.84 -16.63
CA GLY A 26 4.64 -2.08 -18.08
C GLY A 26 5.27 -0.96 -18.88
N GLY A 27 6.55 -0.68 -18.63
CA GLY A 27 7.36 0.13 -19.55
C GLY A 27 8.03 -0.77 -20.59
N ASP A 28 7.78 -0.54 -21.87
CA ASP A 28 8.59 -1.11 -22.96
C ASP A 28 10.03 -0.55 -22.89
N GLY A 29 11.02 -1.45 -22.77
CA GLY A 29 12.45 -1.14 -22.90
C GLY A 29 13.18 -0.69 -21.62
N ASP A 30 14.41 -0.21 -21.78
CA ASP A 30 15.42 0.17 -20.75
C ASP A 30 14.99 1.26 -19.74
N LYS A 31 13.71 1.58 -19.62
CA LYS A 31 13.20 2.50 -18.59
C LYS A 31 13.03 1.77 -17.27
N GLU A 32 13.54 2.36 -16.20
CA GLU A 32 13.37 1.83 -14.86
C GLU A 32 11.88 1.64 -14.55
N ASN A 33 11.53 0.51 -13.96
CA ASN A 33 10.16 0.20 -13.57
C ASN A 33 9.69 1.20 -12.51
N GLU A 34 8.90 2.19 -12.94
CA GLU A 34 8.35 3.26 -12.08
C GLU A 34 7.21 2.77 -11.17
N GLY A 35 6.67 1.56 -11.40
CA GLY A 35 5.56 0.99 -10.60
C GLY A 35 6.01 0.28 -9.31
N PHE A 36 5.07 -0.18 -8.48
CA PHE A 36 5.37 -0.94 -7.25
C PHE A 36 5.66 -2.42 -7.54
N ASP A 37 6.76 -2.96 -7.02
CA ASP A 37 7.18 -4.33 -7.30
C ASP A 37 6.25 -5.39 -6.67
N TYR A 38 5.38 -4.97 -5.76
CA TYR A 38 4.33 -5.79 -5.17
C TYR A 38 3.10 -4.94 -4.86
N VAL A 39 1.93 -5.47 -5.21
CA VAL A 39 0.61 -4.87 -4.98
C VAL A 39 -0.33 -5.97 -4.52
N GLU A 40 -0.88 -5.85 -3.31
CA GLU A 40 -1.92 -6.72 -2.78
C GLU A 40 -2.98 -5.89 -2.03
N GLY A 41 -4.09 -6.52 -1.67
CA GLY A 41 -5.06 -5.87 -0.80
C GLY A 41 -5.98 -6.85 -0.10
N PHE A 42 -6.50 -6.42 1.05
CA PHE A 42 -7.36 -7.24 1.90
C PHE A 42 -8.45 -6.41 2.56
N VAL A 43 -9.56 -7.08 2.89
CA VAL A 43 -10.70 -6.50 3.58
C VAL A 43 -10.55 -6.70 5.07
N MET A 44 -10.80 -5.65 5.84
CA MET A 44 -10.81 -5.70 7.29
C MET A 44 -12.17 -5.30 7.83
N MET A 45 -12.65 -6.07 8.81
CA MET A 45 -13.75 -5.65 9.67
C MET A 45 -13.17 -4.74 10.74
N ALA A 46 -13.61 -3.49 10.76
CA ALA A 46 -13.29 -2.56 11.82
C ALA A 46 -14.26 -2.83 12.99
N ASP A 47 -13.77 -3.54 14.00
CA ASP A 47 -14.51 -3.67 15.25
C ASP A 47 -14.40 -2.35 16.03
N LYS A 48 -15.56 -1.74 16.32
CA LYS A 48 -15.67 -0.50 17.08
C LYS A 48 -15.22 -0.67 18.54
N ASN A 49 -15.23 -1.90 19.05
CA ASN A 49 -14.90 -2.23 20.43
C ASN A 49 -13.52 -2.92 20.57
N ASP A 50 -13.03 -3.53 19.50
CA ASP A 50 -11.73 -4.21 19.48
C ASP A 50 -10.90 -3.68 18.32
N GLY A 51 -10.27 -2.52 18.52
CA GLY A 51 -9.39 -1.88 17.52
C GLY A 51 -8.07 -2.63 17.31
N ASN A 52 -8.12 -3.96 17.20
CA ASN A 52 -7.01 -4.84 17.50
C ASN A 52 -6.88 -6.09 16.61
N SER A 53 -7.96 -6.76 16.20
CA SER A 53 -7.79 -8.18 15.83
C SER A 53 -7.05 -8.48 14.53
N ASN A 54 -7.06 -7.58 13.53
CA ASN A 54 -6.45 -7.86 12.21
C ASN A 54 -5.25 -6.97 11.84
N TRP A 55 -5.01 -5.87 12.55
CA TRP A 55 -3.98 -4.89 12.16
C TRP A 55 -2.64 -5.05 12.91
N ARG A 56 -2.68 -5.55 14.15
CA ARG A 56 -1.51 -5.54 15.05
C ARG A 56 -0.39 -6.50 14.68
N SER A 57 -0.55 -7.36 13.68
CA SER A 57 0.58 -8.19 13.20
C SER A 57 1.63 -7.36 12.45
N SER A 58 1.41 -6.06 12.21
CA SER A 58 2.33 -5.20 11.48
C SER A 58 2.82 -4.01 12.32
N SER A 59 4.04 -3.54 12.02
CA SER A 59 4.60 -2.31 12.61
C SER A 59 3.95 -1.02 12.12
N PHE A 60 2.89 -1.08 11.29
CA PHE A 60 2.17 0.09 10.84
C PHE A 60 1.23 0.60 11.94
N GLN A 61 1.12 1.91 12.12
CA GLN A 61 0.16 2.48 13.05
C GLN A 61 -1.24 2.45 12.46
N PHE A 62 -2.23 1.97 13.22
CA PHE A 62 -3.62 1.95 12.77
C PHE A 62 -4.24 3.33 12.99
N PRO A 63 -4.78 3.99 11.97
CA PRO A 63 -5.52 5.24 12.15
C PRO A 63 -6.91 4.94 12.76
N HIS A 64 -6.95 4.91 14.09
CA HIS A 64 -8.14 4.56 14.87
C HIS A 64 -9.39 5.37 14.49
N HIS A 65 -9.21 6.66 14.16
CA HIS A 65 -10.28 7.57 13.78
C HIS A 65 -11.04 7.17 12.50
N ILE A 66 -10.39 6.44 11.58
CA ILE A 66 -11.01 5.98 10.33
C ILE A 66 -11.87 4.74 10.62
N ALA A 67 -11.42 3.89 11.55
CA ALA A 67 -12.11 2.66 11.94
C ALA A 67 -13.32 2.90 12.84
N THR A 68 -13.34 3.96 13.64
CA THR A 68 -14.50 4.25 14.50
C THR A 68 -15.77 4.57 13.69
N ASN A 69 -15.61 5.10 12.47
CA ASN A 69 -16.73 5.56 11.64
C ASN A 69 -17.19 4.53 10.59
N ASN A 70 -16.40 3.49 10.33
CA ASN A 70 -16.64 2.54 9.25
C ASN A 70 -16.60 1.11 9.79
N THR A 71 -17.50 0.23 9.33
CA THR A 71 -17.51 -1.19 9.74
C THR A 71 -16.59 -2.06 8.88
N ILE A 72 -16.35 -1.62 7.64
CA ILE A 72 -15.50 -2.31 6.67
C ILE A 72 -14.46 -1.31 6.18
N LEU A 73 -13.21 -1.74 6.14
CA LEU A 73 -12.09 -1.01 5.55
C LEU A 73 -11.36 -1.89 4.56
N TYR A 74 -10.77 -1.26 3.55
CA TYR A 74 -9.95 -1.93 2.55
C TYR A 74 -8.52 -1.46 2.72
N CYS A 75 -7.58 -2.40 2.86
CA CYS A 75 -6.17 -2.09 2.92
C CYS A 75 -5.52 -2.43 1.59
N LEU A 76 -4.81 -1.46 1.02
CA LEU A 76 -3.93 -1.66 -0.12
C LEU A 76 -2.49 -1.73 0.41
N GLU A 77 -1.82 -2.85 0.16
CA GLU A 77 -0.44 -3.10 0.57
C GLU A 77 0.49 -3.06 -0.63
N LEU A 78 1.51 -2.23 -0.53
CA LEU A 78 2.43 -1.93 -1.62
C LEU A 78 3.86 -2.10 -1.14
N CYS A 79 4.74 -2.60 -2.01
CA CYS A 79 6.16 -2.69 -1.72
C CYS A 79 7.01 -2.28 -2.92
N LYS A 80 8.11 -1.57 -2.64
CA LYS A 80 9.16 -1.23 -3.60
C LYS A 80 10.52 -1.74 -3.10
N TYR A 81 11.20 -2.48 -3.95
CA TYR A 81 12.56 -2.94 -3.74
C TYR A 81 13.55 -1.83 -4.13
N TYR A 82 14.59 -1.68 -3.31
CA TYR A 82 15.73 -0.83 -3.68
C TYR A 82 16.71 -1.70 -4.44
N ASN A 83 17.07 -1.29 -5.65
CA ASN A 83 18.30 -1.75 -6.26
C ASN A 83 19.45 -0.89 -5.73
N ASP A 84 20.48 -1.50 -5.16
CA ASP A 84 21.69 -0.79 -4.68
C ASP A 84 22.41 0.02 -5.78
N ARG A 85 22.04 -0.15 -7.06
CA ARG A 85 22.55 0.64 -8.18
C ARG A 85 22.01 2.06 -8.23
N SER A 86 20.80 2.34 -7.72
CA SER A 86 20.26 3.71 -7.67
C SER A 86 20.79 4.52 -6.48
N ALA A 87 21.39 3.88 -5.48
CA ALA A 87 22.06 4.55 -4.37
C ALA A 87 23.39 5.23 -4.76
N LYS A 88 23.96 4.92 -5.93
CA LYS A 88 25.23 5.53 -6.40
C LYS A 88 25.05 6.75 -7.30
N HIS A 89 23.83 7.09 -7.72
CA HIS A 89 23.58 8.19 -8.66
C HIS A 89 22.91 9.43 -8.02
N HIS A 90 22.73 9.44 -6.69
CA HIS A 90 22.16 10.57 -5.95
C HIS A 90 23.11 11.10 -4.86
N VAL A 91 24.41 11.10 -5.15
CA VAL A 91 25.40 11.86 -4.38
C VAL A 91 26.08 12.81 -5.35
N ASP A 92 25.89 14.10 -5.07
CA ASP A 92 26.48 15.32 -5.66
C ASP A 92 25.93 15.83 -7.00
N GLU A 93 24.96 16.76 -6.92
CA GLU A 93 25.15 18.19 -7.28
C GLU A 93 24.12 19.09 -6.59
#